data_AF-A0A4Q3SVG1-F1
#
_entry.id   AF-A0A4Q3SVG1-F1
#
_cell.length_a   1.000
_cell.length_b   1.000
_cell.length_c   1.000
_cell.angle_alpha   90.00
_cell.angle_beta   90.00
_cell.angle_gamma   90.00
#
_symmetry.space_group_name_H-M   'P 1'
#
loop_
_entity.id
_entity.type
_entity.pdbx_description
1 polymer ?
#
loop_
_entity_poly.entity_id
_entity_poly.type
_entity_poly.pdbx_seq_one_letter_code
_entity_poly.pdbx_strand_id
1 'polypeptide(L)'
;VIASGKYSLSPDIADNFLPETENGPESVFAIQFSINDGTTTGRLNFEDGLTYPHGAPQYGCCGFHAPSQNLVNAFGTNAQGLPNFETFNNGIINLLTADFDVRLDHTVGIDGHPYKYDNTKPFSNSWVRDPGVYGNFHAMRSEQLATSPSYSKQGPFIGTAKNVDILRYDDVLLMQAEAYIELGQQNLALPLINEIRTRAAASTGRLRKANGTFPTKYNVGLYTTVGWTQEYARKALQWERRLEFATEGARFFDLVRWGIAAPVLNEFIRIEKVRRTFLSTAVFTAGRDEYFPIPQSEITFTNGLYKQNPGY
;
A
#
# COMPACT_ATOMS: atom_id res chain seq x y z
N VAL A 1 -16.76 11.00 -12.72
CA VAL A 1 -15.98 11.49 -11.57
C VAL A 1 -15.05 12.62 -12.01
N ILE A 2 -14.02 12.37 -12.82
CA ILE A 2 -13.06 13.40 -13.28
C ILE A 2 -13.75 14.64 -13.90
N ALA A 3 -14.65 14.43 -14.86
CA ALA A 3 -15.35 15.53 -15.52
C ALA A 3 -16.29 16.35 -14.60
N SER A 4 -16.56 15.92 -13.37
CA SER A 4 -17.40 16.70 -12.45
C SER A 4 -16.69 17.89 -11.83
N GLY A 5 -15.34 17.88 -11.81
CA GLY A 5 -14.53 18.90 -11.14
C GLY A 5 -14.69 18.97 -9.62
N LYS A 6 -15.40 18.00 -9.00
CA LYS A 6 -15.68 17.98 -7.56
C LYS A 6 -14.59 17.34 -6.71
N TYR A 7 -13.73 16.53 -7.34
CA TYR A 7 -12.68 15.77 -6.68
C TYR A 7 -11.34 16.12 -7.30
N SER A 8 -10.28 16.05 -6.50
CA SER A 8 -8.90 16.25 -6.94
C SER A 8 -7.96 15.45 -6.07
N LEU A 9 -6.71 15.28 -6.49
CA LEU A 9 -5.67 14.73 -5.62
C LEU A 9 -5.47 15.63 -4.39
N SER A 10 -5.29 15.03 -3.23
CA SER A 10 -4.81 15.73 -2.04
C SER A 10 -3.39 16.25 -2.31
N PRO A 11 -3.06 17.50 -1.90
CA PRO A 11 -1.73 18.07 -2.14
C PRO A 11 -0.58 17.24 -1.54
N ASP A 12 -0.82 16.59 -0.40
CA ASP A 12 0.09 15.63 0.22
C ASP A 12 -0.62 14.27 0.40
N ILE A 13 0.03 13.17 0.02
CA ILE A 13 -0.49 11.81 0.16
C ILE A 13 -0.92 11.49 1.60
N ALA A 14 -0.21 12.05 2.59
CA ALA A 14 -0.51 11.82 3.99
C ALA A 14 -1.96 12.22 4.36
N ASP A 15 -2.53 13.21 3.68
CA ASP A 15 -3.85 13.73 3.99
C ASP A 15 -4.98 12.72 3.70
N ASN A 16 -4.74 11.70 2.87
CA ASN A 16 -5.70 10.59 2.70
C ASN A 16 -5.75 9.67 3.93
N PHE A 17 -4.69 9.66 4.73
CA PHE A 17 -4.44 8.68 5.78
C PHE A 17 -4.45 9.29 7.20
N LEU A 18 -4.97 10.51 7.33
CA LEU A 18 -4.99 11.29 8.56
C LEU A 18 -6.42 11.75 8.93
N PRO A 19 -6.83 11.68 10.20
CA PRO A 19 -8.19 12.02 10.62
C PRO A 19 -8.50 13.51 10.49
N GLU A 20 -7.47 14.37 10.48
CA GLU A 20 -7.64 15.82 10.37
C GLU A 20 -8.10 16.27 8.97
N THR A 21 -8.01 15.39 7.98
CA THR A 21 -8.22 15.67 6.55
C THR A 21 -9.22 14.72 5.90
N GLU A 22 -10.07 14.07 6.71
CA GLU A 22 -11.14 13.20 6.23
C GLU A 22 -12.13 13.91 5.32
N ASN A 23 -12.75 13.13 4.42
CA ASN A 23 -13.66 13.65 3.41
C ASN A 23 -13.01 14.78 2.58
N GLY A 24 -11.68 14.73 2.46
CA GLY A 24 -10.89 15.62 1.63
C GLY A 24 -11.18 15.46 0.14
N PRO A 25 -10.53 16.25 -0.71
CA PRO A 25 -10.85 16.32 -2.14
C PRO A 25 -10.65 15.00 -2.89
N GLU A 26 -9.84 14.09 -2.35
CA GLU A 26 -9.55 12.78 -2.96
C GLU A 26 -10.48 11.67 -2.49
N SER A 27 -11.29 11.91 -1.44
CA SER A 27 -12.25 10.94 -0.88
C SER A 27 -13.52 10.89 -1.74
N VAL A 28 -13.59 9.95 -2.69
CA VAL A 28 -14.77 9.81 -3.57
C VAL A 28 -15.88 9.04 -2.87
N PHE A 29 -15.52 7.94 -2.18
CA PHE A 29 -16.43 7.18 -1.33
C PHE A 29 -15.67 6.58 -0.14
N ALA A 30 -16.20 6.81 1.06
CA ALA A 30 -15.57 6.39 2.31
C ALA A 30 -16.57 5.81 3.30
N ILE A 31 -16.15 4.79 4.03
CA ILE A 31 -16.85 4.29 5.20
C ILE A 31 -16.56 5.22 6.37
N GLN A 32 -17.63 5.74 6.98
CA GLN A 32 -17.55 6.70 8.06
C GLN A 32 -17.44 5.98 9.40
N PHE A 33 -16.42 6.33 10.19
CA PHE A 33 -16.24 5.84 11.56
C PHE A 33 -16.38 7.00 12.55
N SER A 34 -16.66 6.68 13.82
CA SER A 34 -16.92 7.69 14.84
C SER A 34 -16.44 7.27 16.23
N ILE A 35 -15.98 8.25 17.00
CA ILE A 35 -15.65 8.15 18.42
C ILE A 35 -16.47 9.17 19.20
N ASN A 36 -16.78 8.89 20.46
CA ASN A 36 -17.59 9.75 21.33
C ASN A 36 -19.01 10.06 20.77
N ASP A 37 -19.60 9.11 20.05
CA ASP A 37 -20.90 9.25 19.37
C ASP A 37 -22.10 8.78 20.23
N GLY A 38 -21.91 8.66 21.54
CA GLY A 38 -22.90 8.16 22.48
C GLY A 38 -23.04 6.64 22.54
N THR A 39 -22.30 5.88 21.72
CA THR A 39 -22.16 4.43 21.91
C THR A 39 -21.10 4.10 22.96
N THR A 40 -21.07 2.85 23.44
CA THR A 40 -20.17 2.41 24.51
C THR A 40 -18.69 2.63 24.19
N THR A 41 -18.28 2.41 22.94
CA THR A 41 -16.86 2.45 22.52
C THR A 41 -16.61 3.31 21.28
N GLY A 42 -17.64 3.89 20.67
CA GLY A 42 -17.58 4.43 19.31
C GLY A 42 -17.85 3.36 18.25
N ARG A 43 -18.24 3.80 17.05
CA ARG A 43 -18.26 2.98 15.83
C ARG A 43 -16.89 3.08 15.17
N LEU A 44 -15.92 2.42 15.78
CA LEU A 44 -14.52 2.46 15.36
C LEU A 44 -14.23 1.42 14.28
N ASN A 45 -13.24 1.70 13.44
CA ASN A 45 -12.61 0.72 12.57
C ASN A 45 -11.66 -0.15 13.39
N PHE A 46 -11.96 -1.44 13.46
CA PHE A 46 -11.10 -2.46 14.07
C PHE A 46 -10.40 -3.37 13.05
N GLU A 47 -10.66 -3.19 11.75
CA GLU A 47 -10.07 -4.00 10.67
C GLU A 47 -8.54 -4.00 10.74
N ASP A 48 -7.96 -2.82 10.97
CA ASP A 48 -6.51 -2.63 11.10
C ASP A 48 -6.00 -2.74 12.55
N GLY A 49 -6.85 -3.13 13.51
CA GLY A 49 -6.50 -3.15 14.92
C GLY A 49 -5.37 -4.14 15.27
N LEU A 50 -5.13 -5.13 14.40
CA LEU A 50 -4.02 -6.08 14.53
C LEU A 50 -2.72 -5.59 13.89
N THR A 51 -2.80 -4.59 13.01
CA THR A 51 -1.64 -4.08 12.25
C THR A 51 -0.65 -3.46 13.22
N TYR A 52 -1.11 -2.60 14.14
CA TYR A 52 -0.32 -1.84 15.12
C TYR A 52 0.95 -2.52 15.69
N PRO A 53 2.07 -1.78 15.87
CA PRO A 53 3.32 -2.37 16.32
C PRO A 53 3.20 -3.02 17.70
N HIS A 54 3.63 -4.28 17.81
CA HIS A 54 3.51 -5.06 19.04
C HIS A 54 4.39 -4.53 20.18
N GLY A 55 5.68 -4.33 19.92
CA GLY A 55 6.66 -3.96 20.96
C GLY A 55 6.62 -2.47 21.34
N ALA A 56 5.80 -1.67 20.68
CA ALA A 56 5.62 -0.27 21.00
C ALA A 56 4.75 -0.11 22.27
N PRO A 57 5.24 0.52 23.36
CA PRO A 57 4.51 0.60 24.63
C PRO A 57 3.12 1.21 24.52
N GLN A 58 2.94 2.15 23.60
CA GLN A 58 1.65 2.83 23.37
C GLN A 58 0.58 1.93 22.73
N TYR A 59 0.97 0.86 22.03
CA TYR A 59 0.06 -0.02 21.27
C TYR A 59 -0.01 -1.41 21.89
N GLY A 60 1.13 -2.07 22.11
CA GLY A 60 1.26 -3.37 22.79
C GLY A 60 0.89 -4.61 21.96
N CYS A 61 0.11 -4.48 20.88
CA CYS A 61 -0.26 -5.57 19.97
C CYS A 61 -0.70 -4.97 18.62
N CYS A 62 -0.63 -5.68 17.48
CA CYS A 62 -0.22 -7.08 17.34
C CYS A 62 0.90 -7.36 16.32
N GLY A 63 1.22 -6.42 15.43
CA GLY A 63 2.32 -6.54 14.48
C GLY A 63 1.97 -7.20 13.14
N PHE A 64 0.69 -7.27 12.76
CA PHE A 64 0.26 -7.90 11.50
C PHE A 64 0.50 -7.00 10.28
N HIS A 65 0.24 -7.53 9.08
CA HIS A 65 0.25 -6.79 7.82
C HIS A 65 1.59 -6.07 7.51
N ALA A 66 2.70 -6.73 7.83
CA ALA A 66 4.04 -6.19 7.59
C ALA A 66 4.40 -6.12 6.09
N PRO A 67 4.87 -4.97 5.57
CA PRO A 67 5.42 -4.83 4.23
C PRO A 67 6.58 -5.79 3.97
N SER A 68 6.63 -6.37 2.76
CA SER A 68 7.73 -7.25 2.35
C SER A 68 8.98 -6.48 1.93
N GLN A 69 10.14 -7.14 1.94
CA GLN A 69 11.37 -6.55 1.39
C GLN A 69 11.22 -6.25 -0.11
N ASN A 70 10.51 -7.10 -0.83
CA ASN A 70 10.17 -6.89 -2.24
C ASN A 70 9.37 -5.59 -2.46
N LEU A 71 8.46 -5.22 -1.56
CA LEU A 71 7.74 -3.95 -1.64
C LEU A 71 8.67 -2.75 -1.37
N VAL A 72 9.49 -2.80 -0.32
CA VAL A 72 10.47 -1.74 -0.01
C VAL A 72 11.44 -1.52 -1.18
N ASN A 73 11.96 -2.62 -1.75
CA ASN A 73 12.80 -2.58 -2.95
C ASN A 73 12.10 -1.91 -4.14
N ALA A 74 10.78 -2.07 -4.29
CA ALA A 74 10.03 -1.53 -5.43
C ALA A 74 9.88 -0.01 -5.41
N PHE A 75 10.02 0.62 -4.23
CA PHE A 75 10.12 2.07 -4.10
C PHE A 75 11.49 2.61 -4.53
N GLY A 76 12.50 1.77 -4.72
CA GLY A 76 13.80 2.21 -5.25
C GLY A 76 13.68 2.76 -6.67
N THR A 77 14.30 3.91 -6.92
CA THR A 77 14.31 4.58 -8.23
C THR A 77 15.70 4.63 -8.84
N ASN A 78 15.75 4.79 -10.16
CA ASN A 78 16.99 5.06 -10.88
C ASN A 78 17.37 6.54 -10.77
N ALA A 79 18.49 6.93 -11.40
CA ALA A 79 18.97 8.32 -11.37
C ALA A 79 17.98 9.34 -11.97
N GLN A 80 17.07 8.90 -12.85
CA GLN A 80 16.00 9.72 -13.43
C GLN A 80 14.74 9.75 -12.56
N GLY A 81 14.75 9.12 -11.37
CA GLY A 81 13.62 9.03 -10.47
C GLY A 81 12.50 8.12 -10.98
N LEU A 82 12.78 7.23 -11.93
CA LEU A 82 11.84 6.25 -12.45
C LEU A 82 12.04 4.87 -11.79
N PRO A 83 11.00 4.02 -11.74
CA PRO A 83 11.14 2.66 -11.25
C PRO A 83 12.18 1.84 -12.01
N ASN A 84 12.86 0.94 -11.29
CA ASN A 84 13.74 -0.06 -11.89
C ASN A 84 12.99 -1.38 -12.13
N PHE A 85 12.30 -1.49 -13.27
CA PHE A 85 11.42 -2.65 -13.55
C PHE A 85 12.14 -4.00 -13.52
N GLU A 86 13.41 -4.04 -13.95
CA GLU A 86 14.10 -5.30 -14.22
C GLU A 86 14.93 -5.79 -13.03
N THR A 87 15.57 -4.88 -12.28
CA THR A 87 16.58 -5.27 -11.29
C THR A 87 16.28 -4.77 -9.87
N PHE A 88 15.12 -4.17 -9.61
CA PHE A 88 14.76 -3.66 -8.28
C PHE A 88 14.94 -4.69 -7.15
N ASN A 89 14.74 -5.99 -7.44
CA ASN A 89 14.73 -7.04 -6.42
C ASN A 89 15.94 -7.99 -6.44
N ASN A 90 17.00 -7.67 -7.20
CA ASN A 90 18.21 -8.50 -7.30
C ASN A 90 18.99 -8.58 -5.97
N GLY A 91 18.75 -7.66 -5.05
CA GLY A 91 19.36 -7.63 -3.72
C GLY A 91 18.47 -6.88 -2.73
N ILE A 92 18.97 -6.69 -1.51
CA ILE A 92 18.35 -5.78 -0.54
C ILE A 92 18.82 -4.37 -0.87
N ILE A 93 17.89 -3.46 -1.13
CA ILE A 93 18.22 -2.07 -1.43
C ILE A 93 18.81 -1.38 -0.19
N ASN A 94 19.84 -0.55 -0.38
CA ASN A 94 20.45 0.19 0.72
C ASN A 94 19.71 1.52 0.93
N LEU A 95 18.96 1.61 2.03
CA LEU A 95 18.16 2.78 2.42
C LEU A 95 18.98 4.07 2.62
N LEU A 96 20.29 3.95 2.88
CA LEU A 96 21.16 5.11 3.14
C LEU A 96 21.76 5.73 1.87
N THR A 97 21.86 4.96 0.78
CA THR A 97 22.62 5.38 -0.41
C THR A 97 21.81 5.37 -1.69
N ALA A 98 20.75 4.56 -1.77
CA ALA A 98 19.90 4.50 -2.95
C ALA A 98 18.91 5.67 -3.01
N ASP A 99 18.40 5.91 -4.22
CA ASP A 99 17.30 6.83 -4.48
C ASP A 99 15.96 6.12 -4.33
N PHE A 100 14.96 6.83 -3.78
CA PHE A 100 13.64 6.27 -3.52
C PHE A 100 12.51 7.18 -3.95
N ASP A 101 11.39 6.55 -4.25
CA ASP A 101 10.09 7.19 -4.27
C ASP A 101 9.66 7.53 -2.84
N VAL A 102 9.21 8.76 -2.65
CA VAL A 102 8.84 9.34 -1.37
C VAL A 102 7.67 8.61 -0.69
N ARG A 103 6.83 7.91 -1.46
CA ARG A 103 5.75 7.07 -0.93
C ARG A 103 6.24 5.97 0.00
N LEU A 104 7.52 5.59 -0.05
CA LEU A 104 8.11 4.66 0.92
C LEU A 104 7.81 5.09 2.36
N ASP A 105 8.14 6.34 2.70
CA ASP A 105 8.04 6.87 4.07
C ASP A 105 6.62 7.33 4.46
N HIS A 106 5.68 7.32 3.51
CA HIS A 106 4.25 7.36 3.79
C HIS A 106 3.64 5.99 4.09
N THR A 107 4.35 4.91 3.73
CA THR A 107 3.79 3.56 3.67
C THR A 107 4.39 2.64 4.72
N VAL A 108 5.71 2.69 4.89
CA VAL A 108 6.47 1.68 5.62
C VAL A 108 7.18 2.30 6.82
N GLY A 109 6.94 1.72 8.00
CA GLY A 109 7.74 1.96 9.20
C GLY A 109 9.12 1.35 9.04
N ILE A 110 10.14 2.20 9.10
CA ILE A 110 11.55 1.84 8.91
C ILE A 110 12.33 2.34 10.12
N ASP A 111 13.26 1.53 10.62
CA ASP A 111 14.06 1.84 11.81
C ASP A 111 14.72 3.22 11.71
N GLY A 112 14.48 4.08 12.71
CA GLY A 112 15.01 5.44 12.77
C GLY A 112 14.25 6.48 11.93
N HIS A 113 13.26 6.08 11.13
CA HIS A 113 12.42 7.00 10.35
C HIS A 113 11.24 7.49 11.21
N PRO A 114 10.71 8.71 11.00
CA PRO A 114 9.52 9.19 11.70
C PRO A 114 8.34 8.21 11.57
N TYR A 115 7.79 7.76 12.70
CA TYR A 115 6.61 6.90 12.69
C TYR A 115 5.33 7.74 12.62
N LYS A 116 4.47 7.43 11.63
CA LYS A 116 3.20 8.15 11.36
C LYS A 116 3.35 9.67 11.49
N TYR A 117 4.39 10.21 10.82
CA TYR A 117 4.68 11.64 10.72
C TYR A 117 5.05 12.36 12.03
N ASP A 118 5.20 11.64 13.14
CA ASP A 118 5.70 12.18 14.41
C ASP A 118 7.23 12.04 14.46
N ASN A 119 7.93 13.12 14.17
CA ASN A 119 9.39 13.14 14.12
C ASN A 119 10.08 13.02 15.49
N THR A 120 9.30 13.08 16.58
CA THR A 120 9.78 12.81 17.94
C THR A 120 9.68 11.33 18.30
N LYS A 121 8.98 10.54 17.47
CA LYS A 121 8.78 9.10 17.64
C LYS A 121 9.33 8.35 16.41
N PRO A 122 10.65 8.17 16.30
CA PRO A 122 11.18 7.31 15.26
C PRO A 122 10.68 5.87 15.46
N PHE A 123 10.30 5.20 14.37
CA PHE A 123 10.01 3.77 14.38
C PHE A 123 11.25 3.00 14.84
N SER A 124 11.05 1.93 15.59
CA SER A 124 12.14 1.07 16.05
C SER A 124 11.86 -0.39 15.73
N ASN A 125 12.87 -1.13 15.31
CA ASN A 125 12.79 -2.58 15.14
C ASN A 125 12.43 -3.32 16.44
N SER A 126 12.66 -2.69 17.61
CA SER A 126 12.17 -3.22 18.90
C SER A 126 10.64 -3.31 18.97
N TRP A 127 9.91 -2.60 18.09
CA TRP A 127 8.45 -2.61 18.04
C TRP A 127 7.90 -3.77 17.19
N VAL A 128 8.76 -4.44 16.42
CA VAL A 128 8.39 -5.59 15.60
C VAL A 128 8.30 -6.83 16.48
N ARG A 129 7.21 -7.59 16.33
CA ARG A 129 6.93 -8.77 17.16
C ARG A 129 7.91 -9.91 16.95
N ASP A 130 8.16 -10.25 15.69
CA ASP A 130 9.03 -11.35 15.29
C ASP A 130 9.78 -10.99 14.00
N PRO A 131 10.86 -10.19 14.12
CA PRO A 131 11.63 -9.72 12.97
C PRO A 131 12.37 -10.85 12.24
N GLY A 132 12.68 -11.95 12.94
CA GLY A 132 13.34 -13.12 12.35
C GLY A 132 12.46 -13.83 11.33
N VAL A 133 11.15 -13.91 11.61
CA VAL A 133 10.18 -14.57 10.73
C VAL A 133 9.61 -13.61 9.68
N TYR A 134 9.13 -12.42 10.10
CA TYR A 134 8.35 -11.53 9.23
C TYR A 134 9.13 -10.32 8.69
N GLY A 135 10.32 -10.05 9.22
CA GLY A 135 11.12 -8.89 8.84
C GLY A 135 10.88 -7.66 9.70
N ASN A 136 11.59 -6.58 9.37
CA ASN A 136 11.73 -5.39 10.21
C ASN A 136 10.79 -4.23 9.84
N PHE A 137 9.83 -4.47 8.96
CA PHE A 137 8.98 -3.42 8.42
C PHE A 137 7.58 -3.44 9.03
N HIS A 138 6.92 -2.29 8.94
CA HIS A 138 5.56 -2.11 9.43
C HIS A 138 4.71 -1.29 8.46
N ALA A 139 3.41 -1.56 8.34
CA ALA A 139 2.53 -0.73 7.53
C ALA A 139 2.12 0.51 8.35
N MET A 140 2.09 1.70 7.74
CA MET A 140 1.75 2.95 8.45
C MET A 140 0.49 3.66 7.92
N ARG A 141 -0.02 3.30 6.74
CA ARG A 141 -1.12 4.05 6.11
C ARG A 141 -2.40 3.97 6.94
N SER A 142 -2.80 2.78 7.37
CA SER A 142 -4.03 2.60 8.15
C SER A 142 -3.90 2.95 9.64
N GLU A 143 -2.68 3.09 10.15
CA GLU A 143 -2.42 3.31 11.58
C GLU A 143 -2.58 4.76 11.99
N GLN A 144 -2.86 5.01 13.27
CA GLN A 144 -2.94 6.35 13.85
C GLN A 144 -2.10 6.43 15.12
N LEU A 145 -1.48 7.57 15.36
CA LEU A 145 -0.72 7.80 16.61
C LEU A 145 -1.62 7.58 17.82
N ALA A 146 -1.07 7.03 18.92
CA ALA A 146 -1.80 6.89 20.18
C ALA A 146 -2.28 8.23 20.78
N THR A 147 -1.71 9.35 20.31
CA THR A 147 -2.12 10.72 20.67
C THR A 147 -3.19 11.29 19.73
N SER A 148 -3.58 10.56 18.69
CA SER A 148 -4.63 11.00 17.76
C SER A 148 -5.98 11.05 18.46
N PRO A 149 -6.82 12.06 18.20
CA PRO A 149 -8.19 12.09 18.73
C PRO A 149 -9.07 10.96 18.18
N SER A 150 -8.68 10.34 17.06
CA SER A 150 -9.40 9.20 16.48
C SER A 150 -9.06 7.87 17.16
N TYR A 151 -8.00 7.80 17.96
CA TYR A 151 -7.46 6.57 18.53
C TYR A 151 -8.24 6.13 19.77
N SER A 152 -8.59 4.85 19.84
CA SER A 152 -9.20 4.23 21.02
C SER A 152 -8.72 2.79 21.19
N LYS A 153 -8.29 2.45 22.40
CA LYS A 153 -7.78 1.11 22.72
C LYS A 153 -8.82 0.32 23.51
N GLN A 154 -9.28 -0.79 22.96
CA GLN A 154 -10.24 -1.71 23.58
C GLN A 154 -9.52 -3.02 23.93
N GLY A 155 -9.03 -3.11 25.17
CA GLY A 155 -8.18 -4.21 25.60
C GLY A 155 -6.88 -4.27 24.79
N PRO A 156 -6.54 -5.42 24.15
CA PRO A 156 -5.35 -5.51 23.32
C PRO A 156 -5.52 -4.91 21.91
N PHE A 157 -6.76 -4.61 21.50
CA PHE A 157 -7.06 -4.20 20.13
C PHE A 157 -7.24 -2.69 20.02
N ILE A 158 -6.73 -2.14 18.92
CA ILE A 158 -6.85 -0.72 18.62
C ILE A 158 -8.02 -0.54 17.65
N GLY A 159 -8.91 0.39 17.98
CA GLY A 159 -9.89 0.92 17.05
C GLY A 159 -9.56 2.37 16.71
N THR A 160 -9.83 2.78 15.47
CA THR A 160 -9.70 4.18 15.04
C THR A 160 -11.02 4.70 14.49
N ALA A 161 -11.35 5.96 14.78
CA ALA A 161 -12.43 6.67 14.10
C ALA A 161 -12.03 7.23 12.74
N LYS A 162 -10.80 6.97 12.25
CA LYS A 162 -10.39 7.37 10.91
C LYS A 162 -11.26 6.66 9.86
N ASN A 163 -11.89 7.45 8.99
CA ASN A 163 -12.60 7.01 7.80
C ASN A 163 -11.70 6.19 6.88
N VAL A 164 -12.26 5.15 6.28
CA VAL A 164 -11.59 4.33 5.28
C VAL A 164 -12.14 4.68 3.91
N ASP A 165 -11.29 5.25 3.06
CA ASP A 165 -11.62 5.53 1.67
C ASP A 165 -11.62 4.23 0.87
N ILE A 166 -12.78 3.88 0.32
CA ILE A 166 -12.95 2.69 -0.54
C ILE A 166 -12.67 3.05 -2.00
N LEU A 167 -12.97 4.28 -2.40
CA LEU A 167 -12.63 4.82 -3.71
C LEU A 167 -11.99 6.19 -3.54
N ARG A 168 -10.75 6.31 -4.03
CA ARG A 168 -9.97 7.55 -4.07
C ARG A 168 -9.85 8.10 -5.50
N TYR A 169 -9.61 9.40 -5.63
CA TYR A 169 -9.53 10.06 -6.93
C TYR A 169 -8.33 9.58 -7.77
N ASP A 170 -7.20 9.28 -7.13
CA ASP A 170 -6.04 8.67 -7.79
C ASP A 170 -6.34 7.31 -8.43
N ASP A 171 -7.17 6.47 -7.79
CA ASP A 171 -7.61 5.20 -8.38
C ASP A 171 -8.47 5.43 -9.61
N VAL A 172 -9.35 6.45 -9.59
CA VAL A 172 -10.13 6.85 -10.77
C VAL A 172 -9.22 7.32 -11.92
N LEU A 173 -8.19 8.12 -11.63
CA LEU A 173 -7.21 8.54 -12.64
C LEU A 173 -6.46 7.35 -13.23
N LEU A 174 -5.99 6.44 -12.39
CA LEU A 174 -5.24 5.26 -12.83
C LEU A 174 -6.12 4.24 -13.55
N MET A 175 -7.39 4.09 -13.19
CA MET A 175 -8.37 3.31 -13.96
C MET A 175 -8.62 3.91 -15.35
N GLN A 176 -8.73 5.23 -15.47
CA GLN A 176 -8.86 5.89 -16.78
C GLN A 176 -7.58 5.75 -17.61
N ALA A 177 -6.41 5.93 -17.00
CA ALA A 177 -5.12 5.72 -17.65
C ALA A 177 -5.00 4.29 -18.18
N GLU A 178 -5.44 3.30 -17.40
CA GLU A 178 -5.49 1.90 -17.83
C GLU A 178 -6.37 1.70 -19.06
N ALA A 179 -7.59 2.22 -19.04
CA ALA A 179 -8.50 2.13 -20.17
C ALA A 179 -7.88 2.74 -21.45
N TYR A 180 -7.25 3.91 -21.35
CA TYR A 180 -6.55 4.52 -22.48
C TYR A 180 -5.39 3.65 -22.99
N ILE A 181 -4.59 3.07 -22.10
CA ILE A 181 -3.50 2.17 -22.48
C ILE A 181 -4.05 0.97 -23.22
N GLU A 182 -5.08 0.29 -22.70
CA GLU A 182 -5.64 -0.91 -23.34
C GLU A 182 -6.33 -0.62 -24.68
N LEU A 183 -6.86 0.59 -24.87
CA LEU A 183 -7.41 1.05 -26.15
C LEU A 183 -6.35 1.52 -27.18
N GLY A 184 -5.05 1.41 -26.86
CA GLY A 184 -3.97 1.87 -27.73
C GLY A 184 -3.83 3.40 -27.78
N GLN A 185 -4.35 4.10 -26.77
CA GLN A 185 -4.33 5.55 -26.60
C GLN A 185 -3.38 5.97 -25.48
N GLN A 186 -2.24 5.28 -25.31
CA GLN A 186 -1.32 5.46 -24.19
C GLN A 186 -0.81 6.90 -24.00
N ASN A 187 -0.83 7.72 -25.04
CA ASN A 187 -0.47 9.14 -24.94
C ASN A 187 -1.45 9.94 -24.08
N LEU A 188 -2.73 9.52 -24.02
CA LEU A 188 -3.74 10.10 -23.12
C LEU A 188 -3.57 9.64 -21.67
N ALA A 189 -2.95 8.48 -21.44
CA ALA A 189 -2.66 7.96 -20.12
C ALA A 189 -1.45 8.63 -19.46
N LEU A 190 -0.45 9.03 -20.26
CA LEU A 190 0.79 9.66 -19.79
C LEU A 190 0.55 10.84 -18.82
N PRO A 191 -0.27 11.86 -19.14
CA PRO A 191 -0.50 12.97 -18.22
C PRO A 191 -1.16 12.53 -16.90
N LEU A 192 -2.08 11.56 -16.93
CA LEU A 192 -2.76 11.06 -15.73
C LEU A 192 -1.77 10.35 -14.78
N ILE A 193 -0.90 9.50 -15.32
CA ILE A 193 0.15 8.83 -14.53
C ILE A 193 1.14 9.87 -13.98
N ASN A 194 1.54 10.84 -14.79
CA ASN A 194 2.45 11.90 -14.35
C ASN A 194 1.82 12.85 -13.32
N GLU A 195 0.50 13.01 -13.30
CA GLU A 195 -0.22 13.75 -12.26
C GLU A 195 -0.03 13.09 -10.89
N ILE A 196 -0.21 11.76 -10.80
CA ILE A 196 0.07 10.98 -9.58
C ILE A 196 1.51 11.13 -9.14
N ARG A 197 2.46 11.00 -10.08
CA ARG A 197 3.90 11.10 -9.79
C ARG A 197 4.31 12.50 -9.36
N THR A 198 3.71 13.54 -9.95
CA THR A 198 3.96 14.94 -9.57
C THR A 198 3.47 15.18 -8.15
N ARG A 199 2.26 14.71 -7.81
CA ARG A 199 1.75 14.79 -6.44
C ARG A 199 2.64 14.04 -5.47
N ALA A 200 3.04 12.80 -5.82
CA ALA A 200 3.93 12.02 -5.00
C ALA A 200 5.22 12.79 -4.71
N ALA A 201 5.93 13.27 -5.75
CA ALA A 201 7.15 14.06 -5.61
C ALA A 201 7.02 15.28 -4.68
N ALA A 202 5.84 15.92 -4.64
CA ALA A 202 5.56 17.07 -3.76
C ALA A 202 5.22 16.69 -2.31
N SER A 203 4.81 15.44 -2.05
CA SER A 203 4.37 14.94 -0.74
C SER A 203 5.56 14.67 0.19
N THR A 204 6.26 15.72 0.60
CA THR A 204 7.46 15.62 1.46
C THR A 204 7.31 16.36 2.79
N GLY A 205 6.20 17.09 2.96
CA GLY A 205 6.04 18.07 4.05
C GLY A 205 6.12 17.44 5.45
N ARG A 206 5.70 16.17 5.56
CA ARG A 206 5.56 15.45 6.83
C ARG A 206 6.63 14.39 7.09
N LEU A 207 7.67 14.31 6.25
CA LEU A 207 8.62 13.20 6.28
C LEU A 207 9.97 13.55 6.91
N ARG A 208 10.13 14.75 7.48
CA ARG A 208 11.41 15.18 8.04
C ARG A 208 11.65 14.58 9.41
N LYS A 209 12.89 14.19 9.67
CA LYS A 209 13.40 13.88 11.01
C LYS A 209 13.41 15.14 11.88
N ALA A 210 13.56 14.97 13.19
CA ALA A 210 13.59 16.08 14.15
C ALA A 210 14.68 17.13 13.84
N ASN A 211 15.79 16.72 13.22
CA ASN A 211 16.87 17.62 12.78
C ASN A 211 16.60 18.32 11.44
N GLY A 212 15.39 18.21 10.88
CA GLY A 212 14.98 18.81 9.61
C GLY A 212 15.45 18.07 8.35
N THR A 213 16.28 17.03 8.47
CA THR A 213 16.74 16.23 7.31
C THR A 213 15.71 15.18 6.91
N PHE A 214 15.75 14.73 5.66
CA PHE A 214 14.96 13.57 5.23
C PHE A 214 15.63 12.26 5.69
N PRO A 215 14.85 11.23 6.07
CA PRO A 215 15.37 9.92 6.41
C PRO A 215 15.94 9.20 5.19
N THR A 216 15.31 9.40 4.02
CA THR A 216 15.63 8.76 2.76
C THR A 216 16.01 9.80 1.69
N LYS A 217 16.77 9.39 0.67
CA LYS A 217 17.08 10.22 -0.50
C LYS A 217 15.96 10.10 -1.54
N TYR A 218 15.08 11.10 -1.60
CA TYR A 218 13.93 11.08 -2.50
C TYR A 218 14.29 11.51 -3.93
N ASN A 219 13.85 10.73 -4.92
CA ASN A 219 13.96 11.03 -6.34
C ASN A 219 12.75 10.43 -7.09
N VAL A 220 11.80 11.28 -7.46
CA VAL A 220 10.60 10.90 -8.22
C VAL A 220 10.58 11.71 -9.51
N GLY A 221 10.85 11.05 -10.62
CA GLY A 221 10.84 11.66 -11.96
C GLY A 221 9.56 11.37 -12.72
N LEU A 222 9.33 12.11 -13.81
CA LEU A 222 8.16 11.95 -14.67
C LEU A 222 8.50 11.11 -15.90
N TYR A 223 7.54 10.35 -16.39
CA TYR A 223 7.67 9.66 -17.68
C TYR A 223 7.64 10.69 -18.81
N THR A 224 8.36 10.41 -19.90
CA THR A 224 8.38 11.26 -21.10
C THR A 224 7.73 10.52 -22.26
N THR A 225 7.48 11.23 -23.36
CA THR A 225 6.98 10.63 -24.61
C THR A 225 8.03 9.77 -25.32
N VAL A 226 9.31 9.86 -24.94
CA VAL A 226 10.39 9.08 -25.56
C VAL A 226 10.25 7.61 -25.17
N GLY A 227 10.07 6.74 -26.16
CA GLY A 227 9.91 5.30 -25.94
C GLY A 227 8.57 4.92 -25.29
N TRP A 228 7.58 5.82 -25.26
CA TRP A 228 6.27 5.61 -24.63
C TRP A 228 5.35 4.70 -25.47
N THR A 229 5.74 3.43 -25.59
CA THR A 229 4.93 2.39 -26.24
C THR A 229 3.78 1.95 -25.34
N GLN A 230 2.75 1.32 -25.92
CA GLN A 230 1.63 0.76 -25.14
C GLN A 230 2.12 -0.25 -24.08
N GLU A 231 3.09 -1.10 -24.42
CA GLU A 231 3.70 -2.04 -23.49
C GLU A 231 4.41 -1.32 -22.33
N TYR A 232 5.21 -0.30 -22.63
CA TYR A 232 5.91 0.44 -21.59
C TYR A 232 4.94 1.20 -20.69
N ALA A 233 3.91 1.83 -21.28
CA ALA A 233 2.86 2.51 -20.53
C ALA A 233 2.11 1.56 -19.59
N ARG A 234 1.82 0.32 -20.03
CA ARG A 234 1.21 -0.71 -19.17
C ARG A 234 2.11 -1.07 -17.99
N LYS A 235 3.41 -1.30 -18.22
CA LYS A 235 4.38 -1.59 -17.14
C LYS A 235 4.47 -0.41 -16.15
N ALA A 236 4.54 0.82 -16.67
CA ALA A 236 4.58 2.03 -15.87
C ALA A 236 3.32 2.18 -15.00
N LEU A 237 2.13 1.97 -15.58
CA LEU A 237 0.86 2.00 -14.85
C LEU A 237 0.79 0.93 -13.75
N GLN A 238 1.14 -0.32 -14.08
CA GLN A 238 1.10 -1.42 -13.12
C GLN A 238 2.04 -1.18 -11.93
N TRP A 239 3.16 -0.48 -12.17
CA TRP A 239 4.08 -0.05 -11.11
C TRP A 239 3.54 1.15 -10.33
N GLU A 240 2.94 2.12 -11.01
CA GLU A 240 2.35 3.28 -10.35
C GLU A 240 1.25 2.85 -9.38
N ARG A 241 0.33 1.97 -9.81
CA ARG A 241 -0.69 1.36 -8.93
C ARG A 241 -0.07 0.59 -7.76
N ARG A 242 1.04 -0.10 -7.99
CA ARG A 242 1.74 -0.87 -6.95
C ARG A 242 2.26 0.03 -5.82
N LEU A 243 2.81 1.20 -6.15
CA LEU A 243 3.35 2.14 -5.17
C LEU A 243 2.24 3.00 -4.55
N GLU A 244 1.27 3.42 -5.37
CA GLU A 244 0.18 4.29 -4.95
C GLU A 244 -0.81 3.60 -4.01
N PHE A 245 -1.05 2.29 -4.19
CA PHE A 245 -1.98 1.51 -3.36
C PHE A 245 -1.28 0.46 -2.48
N ALA A 246 0.00 0.67 -2.20
CA ALA A 246 0.76 -0.19 -1.32
C ALA A 246 0.09 -0.28 0.07
N THR A 247 -0.09 -1.50 0.59
CA THR A 247 -0.77 -1.78 1.88
C THR A 247 -2.27 -1.45 1.94
N GLU A 248 -2.93 -1.25 0.79
CA GLU A 248 -4.38 -0.97 0.73
C GLU A 248 -5.21 -2.16 0.18
N GLY A 249 -4.62 -3.36 0.07
CA GLY A 249 -5.33 -4.59 -0.28
C GLY A 249 -5.60 -4.85 -1.78
N ALA A 250 -5.45 -3.87 -2.67
CA ALA A 250 -5.80 -4.00 -4.09
C ALA A 250 -4.83 -4.89 -4.91
N ARG A 251 -3.59 -5.08 -4.48
CA ARG A 251 -2.51 -5.66 -5.32
C ARG A 251 -2.82 -7.05 -5.85
N PHE A 252 -3.40 -7.94 -5.05
CA PHE A 252 -3.69 -9.30 -5.51
C PHE A 252 -4.76 -9.30 -6.62
N PHE A 253 -5.83 -8.53 -6.42
CA PHE A 253 -6.90 -8.39 -7.40
C PHE A 253 -6.41 -7.79 -8.72
N ASP A 254 -5.52 -6.80 -8.65
CA ASP A 254 -4.83 -6.23 -9.81
C ASP A 254 -4.04 -7.30 -10.59
N LEU A 255 -3.30 -8.16 -9.90
CA LEU A 255 -2.54 -9.23 -10.56
C LEU A 255 -3.44 -10.29 -11.23
N VAL A 256 -4.55 -10.65 -10.58
CA VAL A 256 -5.52 -11.63 -11.10
C VAL A 256 -6.23 -11.07 -12.33
N ARG A 257 -6.74 -9.83 -12.28
CA ARG A 257 -7.47 -9.22 -13.42
C ARG A 257 -6.59 -8.96 -14.64
N TRP A 258 -5.28 -8.76 -14.43
CA TRP A 258 -4.30 -8.67 -15.52
C TRP A 258 -3.87 -10.04 -16.07
N GLY A 259 -4.27 -11.15 -15.45
CA GLY A 259 -3.86 -12.49 -15.84
C GLY A 259 -2.37 -12.79 -15.60
N ILE A 260 -1.72 -12.06 -14.67
CA ILE A 260 -0.29 -12.20 -14.39
C ILE A 260 0.02 -12.63 -12.94
N ALA A 261 -1.01 -13.04 -12.17
CA ALA A 261 -0.84 -13.47 -10.78
C ALA A 261 0.18 -14.60 -10.63
N ALA A 262 0.03 -15.70 -11.37
CA ALA A 262 0.93 -16.84 -11.27
C ALA A 262 2.41 -16.52 -11.55
N PRO A 263 2.80 -15.89 -12.68
CA PRO A 263 4.20 -15.56 -12.93
C PRO A 263 4.75 -14.56 -11.90
N VAL A 264 3.98 -13.54 -11.51
CA VAL A 264 4.45 -12.52 -10.56
C VAL A 264 4.61 -13.08 -9.14
N LEU A 265 3.63 -13.84 -8.66
CA LEU A 265 3.64 -14.39 -7.30
C LEU A 265 4.66 -15.52 -7.15
N ASN A 266 4.84 -16.38 -8.16
CA ASN A 266 5.88 -17.40 -8.11
C ASN A 266 7.28 -16.79 -8.19
N GLU A 267 7.50 -15.70 -8.94
CA GLU A 267 8.76 -14.98 -8.92
C GLU A 267 9.03 -14.29 -7.56
N PHE A 268 7.99 -13.67 -6.98
CA PHE A 268 8.05 -13.15 -5.62
C PHE A 268 8.45 -14.24 -4.61
N ILE A 269 7.77 -15.40 -4.62
CA ILE A 269 8.06 -16.52 -3.73
C ILE A 269 9.50 -17.03 -3.95
N ARG A 270 9.93 -17.16 -5.21
CA ARG A 270 11.27 -17.66 -5.56
C ARG A 270 12.36 -16.83 -4.88
N ILE A 271 12.21 -15.52 -4.82
CA ILE A 271 13.16 -14.61 -4.18
C ILE A 271 12.94 -14.53 -2.66
N GLU A 272 11.70 -14.30 -2.22
CA GLU A 272 11.41 -14.04 -0.81
C GLU A 272 11.58 -15.27 0.07
N LYS A 273 11.45 -16.50 -0.44
CA LYS A 273 11.70 -17.71 0.36
C LYS A 273 13.14 -17.84 0.87
N VAL A 274 14.09 -17.16 0.21
CA VAL A 274 15.48 -17.07 0.68
C VAL A 274 15.62 -16.05 1.83
N ARG A 275 14.71 -15.08 1.90
CA ARG A 275 14.66 -14.03 2.93
C ARG A 275 13.74 -14.40 4.11
N ARG A 276 12.76 -15.27 3.86
CA ARG A 276 11.65 -15.63 4.76
C ARG A 276 11.40 -17.14 4.69
N THR A 277 11.82 -17.87 5.72
CA THR A 277 11.79 -19.34 5.74
C THR A 277 10.38 -19.93 5.72
N PHE A 278 9.37 -19.19 6.19
CA PHE A 278 7.97 -19.63 6.14
C PHE A 278 7.41 -19.77 4.70
N LEU A 279 8.08 -19.19 3.70
CA LEU A 279 7.74 -19.32 2.28
C LEU A 279 8.45 -20.51 1.60
N SER A 280 9.23 -21.32 2.33
CA SER A 280 10.09 -22.37 1.75
C SER A 280 9.34 -23.38 0.86
N THR A 281 8.10 -23.70 1.21
CA THR A 281 7.22 -24.62 0.46
C THR A 281 6.10 -23.91 -0.30
N ALA A 282 6.07 -22.57 -0.27
CA ALA A 282 5.03 -21.80 -0.93
C ALA A 282 5.12 -22.00 -2.46
N VAL A 283 3.95 -22.11 -3.09
CA VAL A 283 3.80 -22.16 -4.54
C VAL A 283 2.42 -21.60 -4.89
N PHE A 284 2.36 -20.79 -5.94
CA PHE A 284 1.09 -20.34 -6.51
C PHE A 284 0.74 -21.24 -7.70
N THR A 285 -0.43 -21.89 -7.64
CA THR A 285 -0.93 -22.80 -8.66
C THR A 285 -1.90 -22.08 -9.58
N ALA A 286 -1.48 -21.89 -10.84
CA ALA A 286 -2.31 -21.25 -11.85
C ALA A 286 -3.59 -22.05 -12.14
N GLY A 287 -4.71 -21.36 -12.32
CA GLY A 287 -6.02 -21.95 -12.58
C GLY A 287 -6.72 -22.53 -11.33
N ARG A 288 -6.22 -22.22 -10.14
CA ARG A 288 -6.79 -22.61 -8.85
C ARG A 288 -6.69 -21.47 -7.83
N ASP A 289 -5.48 -20.98 -7.57
CA ASP A 289 -5.20 -20.08 -6.45
C ASP A 289 -5.59 -18.61 -6.73
N GLU A 290 -6.13 -18.30 -7.91
CA GLU A 290 -6.65 -16.97 -8.27
C GLU A 290 -7.91 -16.59 -7.48
N TYR A 291 -8.68 -17.57 -7.02
CA TYR A 291 -9.93 -17.36 -6.29
C TYR A 291 -10.01 -18.27 -5.05
N PHE A 292 -10.61 -17.77 -3.98
CA PHE A 292 -10.88 -18.62 -2.82
C PHE A 292 -11.82 -19.78 -3.19
N PRO A 293 -11.66 -20.96 -2.56
CA PRO A 293 -12.62 -22.04 -2.70
C PRO A 293 -13.98 -21.63 -2.12
N ILE A 294 -15.06 -22.07 -2.76
CA ILE A 294 -16.39 -21.99 -2.16
C ILE A 294 -16.38 -22.87 -0.91
N PRO A 295 -16.83 -22.38 0.27
CA PRO A 295 -16.80 -23.16 1.50
C PRO A 295 -17.55 -24.48 1.33
N GLN A 296 -16.90 -25.60 1.70
CA GLN A 296 -17.46 -26.94 1.51
C GLN A 296 -18.81 -27.12 2.22
N SER A 297 -19.04 -26.44 3.34
CA SER A 297 -20.30 -26.42 4.05
C SER A 297 -21.47 -25.94 3.18
N GLU A 298 -21.26 -24.92 2.35
CA GLU A 298 -22.29 -24.35 1.48
C GLU A 298 -22.65 -25.31 0.32
N ILE A 299 -21.65 -26.00 -0.24
CA ILE A 299 -21.87 -27.01 -1.28
C ILE A 299 -22.67 -28.19 -0.71
N THR A 300 -22.30 -28.65 0.48
CA THR A 300 -23.01 -29.74 1.18
C THR A 300 -24.43 -29.32 1.54
N PHE A 301 -24.62 -28.11 2.08
CA PHE A 301 -25.93 -27.59 2.46
C PHE A 301 -26.90 -27.50 1.27
N THR A 302 -26.39 -27.09 0.11
CA THR A 302 -27.19 -26.96 -1.11
C THR A 302 -27.35 -28.27 -1.89
N ASN A 303 -26.94 -29.41 -1.31
CA ASN A 303 -26.99 -30.75 -1.93
C ASN A 303 -26.38 -30.78 -3.35
N GLY A 304 -25.26 -30.07 -3.55
CA GLY A 304 -24.53 -30.05 -4.82
C GLY A 304 -25.10 -29.13 -5.91
N LEU A 305 -26.04 -28.23 -5.57
CA LEU A 305 -26.48 -27.15 -6.47
C LEU A 305 -25.32 -26.19 -6.76
N TYR A 306 -24.56 -25.79 -5.73
CA TYR A 306 -23.33 -25.02 -5.91
C TYR A 306 -22.23 -25.91 -6.50
N LYS A 307 -21.51 -25.37 -7.49
CA LYS A 307 -20.36 -26.02 -8.10
C LYS A 307 -19.10 -25.33 -7.63
N GLN A 308 -18.10 -26.13 -7.27
CA GLN A 308 -16.82 -25.63 -6.80
C GLN A 308 -16.08 -24.88 -7.93
N ASN A 309 -15.21 -23.95 -7.54
CA ASN A 309 -14.25 -23.32 -8.42
C ASN A 309 -13.27 -24.36 -9.02
N PRO A 310 -12.72 -24.12 -10.22
CA PRO A 310 -11.76 -25.04 -10.83
C PRO A 310 -10.57 -25.36 -9.90
N GLY A 311 -10.18 -26.64 -9.85
CA GLY A 311 -9.00 -27.11 -9.12
C GLY A 311 -9.17 -27.40 -7.63
N TYR A 312 -10.39 -27.32 -7.08
CA TYR A 312 -10.73 -27.66 -5.69
C TYR A 312 -11.71 -28.84 -5.59
#